data_AF-A0A662RBQ7-F1
#
_entry.id   AF-A0A662RBQ7-F1
#
_cell.length_a   1.000
_cell.length_b   1.000
_cell.length_c   1.000
_cell.angle_alpha   90.00
_cell.angle_beta   90.00
_cell.angle_gamma   90.00
#
_symmetry.space_group_name_H-M   'P 1'
#
loop_
_entity.id
_entity.type
_entity.pdbx_description
1 polymer ?
#
loop_
_entity_poly.entity_id
_entity_poly.type
_entity_poly.pdbx_seq_one_letter_code
_entity_poly.pdbx_strand_id
1 'polypeptide(L)'
;MDRNNTLKSITICIMLVLSIVALCTGTVSAKPIEIRAMPGSITAGSDMHLDGLSFSEFQYYIKKKGPNGIGTSAEKLDLHFASNGTIKEDGAAYTTKRYKGSMQFIRFMGGEYRLLDPDKANLLSKILICFDKYDAPVEGNTKKTLATGEIWELKEGYSLVPLQVSVADTSSDTDASEDARPVS
;
A
#
# COMPACT_ATOMS: atom_id res chain seq x y z
N MET A 1 -32.96 50.49 -11.26
CA MET A 1 -32.18 49.29 -10.87
C MET A 1 -33.13 48.11 -10.94
N ASP A 2 -32.94 47.26 -11.94
CA ASP A 2 -33.98 46.36 -12.44
C ASP A 2 -34.07 45.08 -11.58
N ARG A 3 -34.98 45.11 -10.59
CA ARG A 3 -35.21 44.02 -9.60
C ARG A 3 -35.35 42.64 -10.25
N ASN A 4 -35.82 42.60 -11.49
CA ASN A 4 -36.07 41.36 -12.22
C ASN A 4 -34.78 40.64 -12.65
N ASN A 5 -33.72 41.39 -12.93
CA ASN A 5 -32.43 40.83 -13.33
C ASN A 5 -31.64 40.32 -12.11
N THR A 6 -31.76 41.01 -10.98
CA THR A 6 -31.15 40.57 -9.71
C THR A 6 -31.76 39.26 -9.20
N LEU A 7 -33.09 39.11 -9.29
CA LEU A 7 -33.77 37.89 -8.85
C LEU A 7 -33.37 36.68 -9.70
N LYS A 8 -33.34 36.84 -11.03
CA LYS A 8 -32.89 35.78 -11.96
C LYS A 8 -31.44 35.36 -11.71
N SER A 9 -30.54 36.31 -11.45
CA SER A 9 -29.14 36.02 -11.15
C SER A 9 -28.96 35.25 -9.85
N ILE A 10 -29.73 35.58 -8.81
CA ILE A 10 -29.68 34.89 -7.52
C ILE A 10 -30.22 33.45 -7.67
N THR A 11 -31.32 33.26 -8.40
CA THR A 11 -31.88 31.93 -8.64
C THR A 11 -30.92 31.04 -9.43
N ILE A 12 -30.23 31.57 -10.44
CA ILE A 12 -29.22 30.82 -11.21
C ILE A 12 -28.03 30.44 -10.33
N CYS A 13 -27.53 31.36 -9.49
CA CYS A 13 -26.43 31.07 -8.57
C CYS A 13 -26.81 29.99 -7.53
N ILE A 14 -28.03 30.04 -6.97
CA ILE A 14 -28.49 29.03 -6.00
C ILE A 14 -28.63 27.66 -6.66
N MET A 15 -29.18 27.60 -7.88
CA MET A 15 -29.31 26.33 -8.60
C MET A 15 -27.95 25.75 -9.03
N LEU A 16 -26.96 26.59 -9.35
CA LEU A 16 -25.60 26.14 -9.67
C LEU A 16 -24.86 25.59 -8.43
N VAL A 17 -25.04 26.23 -7.27
CA VAL A 17 -24.45 25.74 -6.01
C VAL A 17 -25.10 24.42 -5.59
N LEU A 18 -26.42 24.27 -5.75
CA LEU A 18 -27.12 23.02 -5.45
C LEU A 18 -26.72 21.88 -6.38
N SER A 19 -26.48 22.13 -7.67
CA SER A 19 -26.03 21.09 -8.61
C SER A 19 -24.57 20.67 -8.38
N ILE A 20 -23.69 21.56 -7.93
CA ILE A 20 -22.32 21.21 -7.52
C ILE A 20 -22.31 20.38 -6.24
N VAL A 21 -23.17 20.71 -5.25
CA VAL A 21 -23.28 19.92 -4.01
C VAL A 21 -23.86 18.52 -4.29
N ALA A 22 -24.81 18.39 -5.21
CA ALA A 22 -25.37 17.09 -5.61
C ALA A 22 -24.38 16.20 -6.37
N LEU A 23 -23.36 16.77 -7.03
CA LEU A 23 -22.33 16.00 -7.74
C LEU A 23 -21.28 15.39 -6.80
N CYS A 24 -21.16 15.89 -5.56
CA CYS A 24 -20.11 15.46 -4.62
C CYS A 24 -20.53 14.39 -3.60
N THR A 25 -21.77 13.92 -3.58
CA THR A 25 -22.23 12.91 -2.60
C THR A 25 -22.58 11.56 -3.21
N GLY A 26 -22.24 11.34 -4.48
CA GLY A 26 -22.32 10.03 -5.11
C GLY A 26 -21.22 9.08 -4.63
N THR A 27 -21.11 8.82 -3.33
CA THR A 27 -20.37 7.64 -2.87
C THR A 27 -21.18 6.43 -3.32
N VAL A 28 -20.84 5.91 -4.50
CA VAL A 28 -21.20 4.55 -4.87
C VAL A 28 -20.44 3.66 -3.88
N SER A 29 -21.06 3.38 -2.73
CA SER A 29 -20.62 2.31 -1.86
C SER A 29 -20.86 1.03 -2.66
N ALA A 30 -19.87 0.66 -3.47
CA ALA A 30 -19.85 -0.63 -4.11
C ALA A 30 -20.12 -1.66 -3.01
N LYS A 31 -21.06 -2.57 -3.26
CA LYS A 31 -21.31 -3.66 -2.31
C LYS A 31 -19.96 -4.31 -1.99
N PRO A 32 -19.62 -4.53 -0.72
CA PRO A 32 -18.36 -5.14 -0.36
C PRO A 32 -18.26 -6.49 -1.07
N ILE A 33 -17.17 -6.70 -1.81
CA ILE A 33 -16.87 -8.00 -2.41
C ILE A 33 -16.47 -8.91 -1.26
N GLU A 34 -17.14 -10.05 -1.15
CA GLU A 34 -16.83 -11.05 -0.14
C GLU A 34 -15.93 -12.13 -0.76
N ILE A 35 -14.74 -12.30 -0.20
CA ILE A 35 -13.83 -13.39 -0.55
C ILE A 35 -13.97 -14.46 0.55
N ARG A 36 -14.25 -15.70 0.14
CA ARG A 36 -14.47 -16.80 1.08
C ARG A 36 -13.34 -17.82 0.97
N ALA A 37 -12.98 -18.40 2.10
CA ALA A 37 -12.09 -19.56 2.15
C ALA A 37 -12.76 -20.80 1.56
N MET A 38 -11.95 -21.80 1.25
CA MET A 38 -12.43 -23.12 0.83
C MET A 38 -13.32 -23.71 1.95
N PRO A 39 -14.52 -24.19 1.63
CA PRO A 39 -15.39 -24.80 2.62
C PRO A 39 -14.73 -26.05 3.22
N GLY A 40 -14.67 -26.10 4.55
CA GLY A 40 -14.20 -27.26 5.30
C GLY A 40 -15.31 -27.80 6.20
N SER A 41 -15.45 -29.12 6.25
CA SER A 41 -16.19 -29.78 7.32
C SER A 41 -15.21 -30.10 8.43
N ILE A 42 -15.48 -29.62 9.64
CA ILE A 42 -14.59 -29.78 10.80
C ILE A 42 -15.33 -30.61 11.84
N THR A 43 -14.70 -31.68 12.31
CA THR A 43 -15.23 -32.48 13.41
C THR A 43 -14.98 -31.74 14.73
N ALA A 44 -15.91 -31.84 15.68
CA ALA A 44 -15.67 -31.28 17.00
C ALA A 44 -14.40 -31.90 17.64
N GLY A 45 -13.54 -31.08 18.24
CA GLY A 45 -12.24 -31.51 18.75
C GLY A 45 -11.10 -31.53 17.72
N SER A 46 -11.27 -30.91 16.54
CA SER A 46 -10.24 -30.89 15.48
C SER A 46 -9.80 -29.48 15.09
N ASP A 47 -8.71 -29.43 14.33
CA ASP A 47 -8.06 -28.20 13.87
C ASP A 47 -8.44 -27.85 12.43
N MET A 48 -8.52 -26.55 12.14
CA MET A 48 -8.58 -26.00 10.79
C MET A 48 -7.39 -25.08 10.55
N HIS A 49 -6.75 -25.28 9.40
CA HIS A 49 -5.61 -24.49 8.95
C HIS A 49 -5.96 -23.78 7.65
N LEU A 50 -6.01 -22.45 7.70
CA LEU A 50 -6.19 -21.60 6.52
C LEU A 50 -4.88 -20.91 6.16
N ASP A 51 -4.50 -20.97 4.89
CA ASP A 51 -3.34 -20.29 4.33
C ASP A 51 -3.66 -19.77 2.92
N GLY A 52 -2.67 -19.21 2.22
CA GLY A 52 -2.87 -18.67 0.87
C GLY A 52 -3.28 -19.67 -0.22
N LEU A 53 -3.35 -20.98 0.07
CA LEU A 53 -3.95 -21.98 -0.83
C LEU A 53 -5.42 -22.24 -0.52
N SER A 54 -5.79 -22.27 0.76
CA SER A 54 -7.16 -22.54 1.21
C SER A 54 -7.99 -21.27 1.44
N PHE A 55 -7.37 -20.10 1.45
CA PHE A 55 -8.03 -18.80 1.50
C PHE A 55 -7.30 -17.79 0.61
N SER A 56 -7.90 -17.44 -0.53
CA SER A 56 -7.26 -16.66 -1.59
C SER A 56 -6.95 -15.20 -1.22
N GLU A 57 -7.53 -14.69 -0.13
CA GLU A 57 -7.20 -13.37 0.40
C GLU A 57 -5.83 -13.36 1.11
N PHE A 58 -5.34 -14.51 1.59
CA PHE A 58 -4.01 -14.64 2.13
C PHE A 58 -2.96 -14.73 1.02
N GLN A 59 -1.91 -13.93 1.13
CA GLN A 59 -0.88 -13.89 0.08
C GLN A 59 -0.12 -15.22 0.00
N TYR A 60 -0.01 -15.77 -1.22
CA TYR A 60 0.81 -16.94 -1.55
C TYR A 60 1.96 -16.59 -2.49
N TYR A 61 3.18 -17.00 -2.15
CA TYR A 61 4.37 -16.75 -2.97
C TYR A 61 4.77 -18.01 -3.75
N ILE A 62 4.35 -18.11 -5.01
CA ILE A 62 4.65 -19.26 -5.89
C ILE A 62 6.16 -19.41 -6.14
N LYS A 63 6.87 -18.28 -6.28
CA LYS A 63 8.31 -18.23 -6.58
C LYS A 63 9.20 -18.46 -5.35
N LYS A 64 8.68 -18.21 -4.13
CA LYS A 64 9.43 -18.45 -2.89
C LYS A 64 9.16 -19.88 -2.43
N LYS A 65 10.11 -20.76 -2.71
CA LYS A 65 10.01 -22.18 -2.38
C LYS A 65 10.32 -22.38 -0.89
N GLY A 66 9.40 -23.03 -0.18
CA GLY A 66 9.63 -23.53 1.17
C GLY A 66 10.47 -24.81 1.16
N PRO A 67 10.66 -25.44 2.33
CA PRO A 67 11.51 -26.63 2.49
C PRO A 67 11.16 -27.78 1.54
N ASN A 68 9.90 -27.86 1.11
CA ASN A 68 9.37 -28.95 0.29
C ASN A 68 9.21 -28.58 -1.19
N GLY A 69 9.79 -27.46 -1.65
CA GLY A 69 9.63 -27.01 -3.04
C GLY A 69 8.22 -26.48 -3.38
N ILE A 70 7.38 -26.28 -2.37
CA ILE A 70 6.04 -25.69 -2.48
C ILE A 70 6.14 -24.18 -2.18
N GLY A 71 5.28 -23.36 -2.76
CA GLY A 71 5.23 -21.93 -2.46
C GLY A 71 4.95 -21.69 -0.98
N THR A 72 5.34 -20.52 -0.45
CA THR A 72 5.11 -20.18 0.95
C THR A 72 3.99 -19.16 1.09
N SER A 73 3.05 -19.40 2.01
CA SER A 73 2.10 -18.37 2.41
C SER A 73 2.71 -17.38 3.41
N ALA A 74 2.30 -16.11 3.28
CA ALA A 74 2.69 -15.01 4.16
C ALA A 74 1.85 -14.98 5.45
N GLU A 75 0.60 -15.43 5.35
CA GLU A 75 -0.44 -15.31 6.37
C GLU A 75 -1.07 -16.68 6.61
N LYS A 76 -1.48 -16.94 7.84
CA LYS A 76 -2.18 -18.16 8.24
C LYS A 76 -3.19 -17.86 9.32
N LEU A 77 -4.27 -18.62 9.34
CA LEU A 77 -5.23 -18.65 10.43
C LEU A 77 -5.43 -20.09 10.86
N ASP A 78 -5.06 -20.37 12.11
CA ASP A 78 -5.20 -21.68 12.74
C ASP A 78 -6.34 -21.59 13.76
N LEU A 79 -7.31 -22.50 13.66
CA LEU A 79 -8.48 -22.56 14.53
C LEU A 79 -8.59 -23.95 15.16
N HIS A 80 -8.67 -24.02 16.48
CA HIS A 80 -8.90 -25.22 17.26
C HIS A 80 -10.33 -25.24 17.81
N PHE A 81 -11.11 -26.24 17.39
CA PHE A 81 -12.50 -26.39 17.82
C PHE A 81 -12.57 -27.37 18.98
N ALA A 82 -13.17 -26.94 20.10
CA ALA A 82 -13.49 -27.82 21.20
C ALA A 82 -14.56 -28.87 20.79
N SER A 83 -14.74 -29.90 21.63
CA SER A 83 -15.71 -30.98 21.41
C SER A 83 -17.17 -30.52 21.34
N ASN A 84 -17.49 -29.32 21.81
CA ASN A 84 -18.80 -28.70 21.68
C ASN A 84 -18.93 -27.79 20.44
N GLY A 85 -17.94 -27.79 19.54
CA GLY A 85 -17.91 -26.96 18.34
C GLY A 85 -17.56 -25.48 18.58
N THR A 86 -17.24 -25.08 19.82
CA THR A 86 -16.81 -23.71 20.12
C THR A 86 -15.30 -23.56 20.01
N ILE A 87 -14.84 -22.33 19.75
CA ILE A 87 -13.43 -21.98 19.84
C ILE A 87 -13.23 -21.30 21.19
N LYS A 88 -12.29 -21.82 21.99
CA LYS A 88 -11.94 -21.26 23.31
C LYS A 88 -10.88 -20.17 23.17
N GLU A 89 -10.57 -19.50 24.28
CA GLU A 89 -9.38 -18.63 24.38
C GLU A 89 -8.14 -19.37 23.89
N ASP A 90 -7.26 -18.66 23.17
CA ASP A 90 -6.09 -19.18 22.45
C ASP A 90 -6.38 -20.23 21.36
N GLY A 91 -7.64 -20.59 21.13
CA GLY A 91 -8.05 -21.51 20.08
C GLY A 91 -8.09 -20.90 18.68
N ALA A 92 -7.74 -19.62 18.53
CA ALA A 92 -7.62 -18.96 17.24
C ALA A 92 -6.31 -18.18 17.17
N ALA A 93 -5.44 -18.54 16.23
CA ALA A 93 -4.16 -17.89 16.02
C ALA A 93 -4.04 -17.40 14.57
N TYR A 94 -4.04 -16.08 14.39
CA TYR A 94 -3.63 -15.48 13.13
C TYR A 94 -2.13 -15.19 13.16
N THR A 95 -1.41 -15.72 12.18
CA THR A 95 0.04 -15.54 12.04
C THR A 95 0.36 -14.87 10.73
N THR A 96 1.24 -13.88 10.77
CA THR A 96 1.81 -13.26 9.57
C THR A 96 3.33 -13.18 9.64
N LYS A 97 3.98 -13.16 8.47
CA LYS A 97 5.42 -13.06 8.32
C LYS A 97 5.84 -11.68 7.83
N ARG A 98 6.82 -11.10 8.51
CA ARG A 98 7.58 -9.93 8.04
C ARG A 98 8.44 -10.33 6.84
N TYR A 99 8.50 -9.48 5.82
CA TYR A 99 9.44 -9.61 4.72
C TYR A 99 10.72 -8.83 5.05
N LYS A 100 11.85 -9.52 5.16
CA LYS A 100 13.17 -8.91 5.34
C LYS A 100 13.80 -8.66 3.96
N GLY A 101 13.88 -7.39 3.58
CA GLY A 101 14.47 -6.89 2.34
C GLY A 101 14.81 -5.39 2.48
N SER A 102 15.21 -4.73 1.39
CA SER A 102 15.51 -3.29 1.36
C SER A 102 14.30 -2.43 1.72
N MET A 103 13.09 -2.89 1.40
CA MET A 103 11.84 -2.39 1.95
C MET A 103 11.20 -3.44 2.86
N GLN A 104 10.84 -3.01 4.06
CA GLN A 104 10.26 -3.87 5.09
C GLN A 104 8.74 -3.80 5.02
N PHE A 105 8.15 -4.93 4.63
CA PHE A 105 6.71 -5.07 4.48
C PHE A 105 6.17 -6.17 5.37
N ILE A 106 4.91 -6.05 5.74
CA ILE A 106 4.13 -7.10 6.38
C ILE A 106 2.80 -7.24 5.65
N ARG A 107 2.31 -8.47 5.57
CA ARG A 107 0.94 -8.73 5.12
C ARG A 107 0.06 -8.84 6.36
N PHE A 108 -1.04 -8.12 6.41
CA PHE A 108 -1.89 -8.11 7.59
C PHE A 108 -3.34 -8.04 7.17
N MET A 109 -4.12 -9.06 7.51
CA MET A 109 -5.53 -9.19 7.15
C MET A 109 -5.77 -9.00 5.65
N GLY A 110 -4.96 -9.65 4.80
CA GLY A 110 -5.06 -9.55 3.33
C GLY A 110 -4.45 -8.29 2.71
N GLY A 111 -4.15 -7.26 3.51
CA GLY A 111 -3.50 -6.02 3.05
C GLY A 111 -1.97 -6.07 3.13
N GLU A 112 -1.27 -5.29 2.30
CA GLU A 112 0.17 -5.04 2.49
C GLU A 112 0.42 -3.70 3.18
N TYR A 113 1.28 -3.73 4.19
CA TYR A 113 1.66 -2.58 4.99
C TYR A 113 3.17 -2.43 5.05
N ARG A 114 3.62 -1.19 5.17
CA ARG A 114 5.02 -0.88 5.47
C ARG A 114 5.23 -0.87 6.97
N LEU A 115 6.30 -1.50 7.42
CA LEU A 115 6.79 -1.34 8.79
C LEU A 115 7.50 0.01 8.90
N LEU A 116 7.05 0.84 9.84
CA LEU A 116 7.74 2.11 10.14
C LEU A 116 8.98 1.87 11.02
N ASP A 117 8.97 0.79 11.79
CA ASP A 117 10.09 0.32 12.60
C ASP A 117 10.30 -1.19 12.34
N PRO A 118 11.50 -1.62 11.90
CA PRO A 118 11.80 -3.03 11.63
C PRO A 118 11.47 -3.99 12.74
N ASP A 119 11.66 -3.55 13.98
CA ASP A 119 11.62 -4.41 15.14
C ASP A 119 10.23 -4.43 15.80
N LYS A 120 9.32 -3.56 15.35
CA LYS A 120 7.97 -3.42 15.89
C LYS A 120 6.90 -3.77 14.86
N ALA A 121 6.37 -5.00 14.95
CA ALA A 121 5.31 -5.49 14.04
C ALA A 121 3.96 -4.76 14.17
N ASN A 122 3.76 -3.98 15.23
CA ASN A 122 2.54 -3.21 15.49
C ASN A 122 2.59 -1.77 14.94
N LEU A 123 3.72 -1.31 14.39
CA LEU A 123 3.85 0.04 13.86
C LEU A 123 3.82 0.03 12.32
N LEU A 124 2.61 0.14 11.78
CA LEU A 124 2.31 -0.07 10.37
C LEU A 124 1.81 1.20 9.69
N SER A 125 2.19 1.38 8.43
CA SER A 125 1.64 2.40 7.54
C SER A 125 1.08 1.76 6.29
N LYS A 126 -0.02 2.31 5.78
CA LYS A 126 -0.48 2.03 4.42
C LYS A 126 0.61 2.47 3.43
N ILE A 127 0.76 1.69 2.37
CA ILE A 127 1.65 2.03 1.26
C ILE A 127 0.84 2.86 0.26
N LEU A 128 1.17 4.13 0.12
CA LEU A 128 0.47 5.02 -0.81
C LEU A 128 1.03 4.88 -2.22
N ILE A 129 2.36 4.82 -2.33
CA ILE A 129 3.07 4.71 -3.59
C ILE A 129 4.27 3.78 -3.40
N CYS A 130 4.45 2.87 -4.35
CA CYS A 130 5.65 2.03 -4.41
C CYS A 130 6.09 1.90 -5.86
N PHE A 131 7.05 2.75 -6.23
CA PHE A 131 7.63 2.81 -7.57
C PHE A 131 8.36 1.51 -7.98
N ASP A 132 8.71 0.65 -7.03
CA ASP A 132 9.47 -0.59 -7.30
C ASP A 132 8.59 -1.84 -7.39
N LYS A 133 7.27 -1.73 -7.22
CA LYS A 133 6.39 -2.92 -7.13
C LYS A 133 4.97 -2.75 -7.66
N TYR A 134 4.23 -1.75 -7.17
CA TYR A 134 2.79 -1.61 -7.44
C TYR A 134 2.48 -0.59 -8.52
N ASP A 135 3.26 0.49 -8.54
CA ASP A 135 3.13 1.57 -9.51
C ASP A 135 4.26 1.53 -10.55
N ALA A 136 4.98 0.40 -10.63
CA ALA A 136 5.96 0.14 -11.67
C ALA A 136 5.24 -0.20 -12.98
N PRO A 137 5.49 0.52 -14.09
CA PRO A 137 4.89 0.18 -15.37
C PRO A 137 5.37 -1.22 -15.82
N VAL A 138 4.47 -1.99 -16.44
CA VAL A 138 4.70 -3.38 -16.91
C VAL A 138 5.92 -3.46 -17.83
N GLU A 139 6.14 -2.41 -18.61
CA GLU A 139 7.40 -2.09 -19.27
C GLU A 139 7.61 -0.58 -19.18
N GLY A 140 8.79 -0.13 -18.76
CA GLY A 140 9.16 1.28 -18.75
C GLY A 140 9.80 1.77 -17.46
N ASN A 141 10.29 3.00 -17.53
CA ASN A 141 11.04 3.68 -16.49
C ASN A 141 10.08 4.27 -15.44
N THR A 142 10.28 3.95 -14.15
CA THR A 142 9.49 4.48 -13.01
C THR A 142 9.75 5.96 -12.72
N LYS A 143 10.55 6.61 -13.57
CA LYS A 143 11.00 7.98 -13.41
C LYS A 143 9.94 8.96 -13.89
N LYS A 144 9.61 9.92 -13.03
CA LYS A 144 8.88 11.14 -13.36
C LYS A 144 9.89 12.30 -13.37
N THR A 145 9.93 13.04 -14.48
CA THR A 145 10.64 14.32 -14.55
C THR A 145 9.68 15.43 -14.14
N LEU A 146 10.16 16.36 -13.32
CA LEU A 146 9.41 17.52 -12.87
C LEU A 146 10.20 18.79 -13.16
N ALA A 147 9.54 19.80 -13.71
CA ALA A 147 10.07 21.16 -13.75
C ALA A 147 9.93 21.84 -12.37
N THR A 148 10.80 22.80 -12.06
CA THR A 148 10.68 23.61 -10.84
C THR A 148 9.30 24.27 -10.77
N GLY A 149 8.62 24.11 -9.64
CA GLY A 149 7.25 24.58 -9.42
C GLY A 149 6.15 23.67 -9.96
N GLU A 150 6.47 22.61 -10.72
CA GLU A 150 5.48 21.61 -11.14
C GLU A 150 5.01 20.79 -9.93
N ILE A 151 3.69 20.70 -9.75
CA ILE A 151 3.10 19.88 -8.69
C ILE A 151 2.89 18.47 -9.20
N TRP A 152 3.54 17.50 -8.57
CA TRP A 152 3.21 16.09 -8.73
C TRP A 152 2.24 15.66 -7.63
N GLU A 153 0.97 15.61 -7.97
CA GLU A 153 -0.06 15.05 -7.09
C GLU A 153 0.18 13.54 -6.91
N LEU A 154 0.30 13.13 -5.66
CA LEU A 154 0.40 11.75 -5.20
C LEU A 154 -0.99 11.30 -4.71
N LYS A 155 -1.13 10.00 -4.39
CA LYS A 155 -2.40 9.48 -3.86
C LYS A 155 -2.69 10.06 -2.46
N GLU A 156 -3.97 10.14 -2.12
CA GLU A 156 -4.45 10.52 -0.78
C GLU A 156 -4.04 11.95 -0.32
N GLY A 157 -3.94 12.89 -1.26
CA GLY A 157 -3.74 14.31 -0.96
C GLY A 157 -2.30 14.72 -0.66
N TYR A 158 -1.35 13.82 -0.88
CA TYR A 158 0.07 14.15 -0.84
C TYR A 158 0.51 14.73 -2.19
N SER A 159 1.51 15.59 -2.20
CA SER A 159 2.11 16.10 -3.44
C SER A 159 3.62 16.32 -3.28
N LEU A 160 4.33 16.29 -4.40
CA LEU A 160 5.75 16.62 -4.47
C LEU A 160 5.94 17.82 -5.40
N VAL A 161 6.61 18.87 -4.90
CA VAL A 161 6.87 20.09 -5.66
C VAL A 161 8.36 20.43 -5.54
N PRO A 162 9.15 20.34 -6.62
CA PRO A 162 10.53 20.80 -6.61
C PRO A 162 10.54 22.33 -6.57
N LEU A 163 11.02 22.91 -5.47
CA LEU A 163 10.99 24.36 -5.28
C LEU A 163 12.17 25.08 -5.94
N GLN A 164 13.36 24.48 -5.90
CA GLN A 164 14.59 25.05 -6.44
C GLN A 164 15.56 23.93 -6.85
N VAL A 165 16.42 24.23 -7.81
CA VAL A 165 17.55 23.37 -8.20
C VAL A 165 18.81 24.21 -8.02
N SER A 166 19.76 23.74 -7.22
CA SER A 166 21.04 24.43 -7.05
C SER A 166 21.85 24.38 -8.33
N VAL A 167 22.45 25.50 -8.72
CA VAL A 167 23.50 25.50 -9.74
C VAL A 167 24.72 24.82 -9.12
N ALA A 168 25.23 23.77 -9.76
CA ALA A 168 26.45 23.14 -9.31
C ALA A 168 27.62 24.09 -9.61
N ASP A 169 28.39 24.46 -8.58
CA ASP A 169 29.65 25.18 -8.76
C ASP A 169 30.67 24.22 -9.39
N THR A 170 30.77 24.26 -10.72
CA THR A 170 31.89 23.62 -11.43
C THR A 170 33.11 24.52 -11.39
N SER A 171 33.65 24.76 -10.19
CA SER A 171 35.03 25.24 -10.04
C SER A 171 35.91 24.06 -9.66
N SER A 172 36.04 23.11 -10.58
CA SER A 172 37.22 22.24 -10.61
C SER A 172 38.33 23.01 -11.32
N ASP A 173 39.03 23.85 -10.56
CA ASP A 173 40.38 24.24 -10.94
C ASP A 173 41.18 22.95 -11.08
N THR A 174 41.42 22.60 -12.32
CA THR A 174 42.31 21.52 -12.71
C THR A 174 43.68 22.16 -12.70
N ASP A 175 44.45 21.95 -11.64
CA ASP A 175 45.89 22.11 -11.72
C ASP A 175 46.60 20.96 -11.03
N ALA A 176 47.53 20.39 -11.78
CA ALA A 176 48.19 19.13 -11.55
C ALA A 176 49.31 19.24 -10.50
N SER A 177 49.53 18.16 -9.73
CA SER A 177 50.83 17.46 -9.77
C SER A 177 50.80 16.15 -8.98
N GLU A 178 51.08 15.10 -9.72
CA GLU A 178 51.54 13.78 -9.34
C GLU A 178 52.80 13.85 -8.44
N ASP A 179 52.78 13.27 -7.24
CA ASP A 179 54.00 12.76 -6.59
C ASP A 179 53.64 11.54 -5.72
N ALA A 180 53.64 10.37 -6.34
CA ALA A 180 53.68 9.09 -5.65
C ALA A 180 55.14 8.76 -5.34
N ARG A 181 55.54 8.82 -4.07
CA ARG A 181 56.78 8.20 -3.59
C ARG A 181 56.48 6.86 -2.93
N PRO A 182 57.21 5.78 -3.26
CA PRO A 182 57.21 4.57 -2.46
C PRO A 182 58.17 4.79 -1.28
N VAL A 183 57.78 4.34 -0.09
CA VAL A 183 58.73 4.14 1.01
C VAL A 183 58.87 2.64 1.20
N SER A 184 60.13 2.21 1.10
CA SER A 184 60.71 0.89 1.32
C SER A 184 60.32 0.25 2.64
#